data_AF-A0A1B6BE47-F1
#
_entry.id   AF-A0A1B6BE47-F1
#
_cell.length_a   1.000
_cell.length_b   1.000
_cell.length_c   1.000
_cell.angle_alpha   90.00
_cell.angle_beta   90.00
_cell.angle_gamma   90.00
#
_symmetry.space_group_name_H-M   'P 1'
#
loop_
_entity.id
_entity.type
_entity.pdbx_description
1 polymer ?
#
loop_
_entity_poly.entity_id
_entity_poly.type
_entity_poly.pdbx_seq_one_letter_code
_entity_poly.pdbx_strand_id
1 'polypeptide(L)'
;MIQMILSMNPIGQLIIGVIVIILVLTVVALFRIKARYLGLIYDIAEHENRNNAVFKNEINNAIVDDFKSAQSLKIQEVNTPSIIDKNINLFLSKTLLAERFAQRASALMIVLGLVGTFFGLTLSISELVSLLSNTSEAIIGDVNMITGGLLSSINGMSVAFVTSLFGITASILVNLLTIIFGIHETRESYIAVAEEYLDNVLGLKIQDLTHTDENGKTPLENAFEALGEQLTKSLDDVSQQMSYRLTVASSNMKDTAETIEKSLSTFDQSIQTFSQNTRDFAEFNHHLKTNIQRMSVAFEDLTDGIKENRK
;
A
#
# COMPACT_ATOMS: atom_id res chain seq x y z
N MET A 1 35.48 -39.75 11.07
CA MET A 1 35.33 -38.27 11.01
C MET A 1 35.75 -37.61 12.33
N ILE A 2 35.22 -38.01 13.50
CA ILE A 2 35.61 -37.44 14.81
C ILE A 2 37.10 -37.62 15.14
N GLN A 3 37.68 -38.81 14.90
CA GLN A 3 39.12 -39.05 15.06
C GLN A 3 39.98 -38.20 14.10
N MET A 4 39.46 -37.91 12.90
CA MET A 4 40.12 -37.07 11.91
C MET A 4 40.12 -35.59 12.32
N ILE A 5 39.11 -35.14 13.08
CA ILE A 5 39.00 -33.80 13.66
C ILE A 5 39.96 -33.63 14.84
N LEU A 6 40.08 -34.65 15.70
CA LEU A 6 40.99 -34.66 16.84
C LEU A 6 42.48 -34.69 16.44
N SER A 7 42.80 -35.20 15.25
CA SER A 7 44.16 -35.19 14.68
C SER A 7 44.49 -33.94 13.85
N MET A 8 43.57 -32.97 13.74
CA MET A 8 43.80 -31.74 12.97
C MET A 8 44.69 -30.75 13.70
N ASN A 9 45.31 -29.85 12.93
CA ASN A 9 45.93 -28.63 13.44
C ASN A 9 44.93 -27.85 14.34
N PRO A 10 45.36 -27.33 15.52
CA PRO A 10 44.50 -26.65 16.49
C PRO A 10 43.65 -25.52 15.91
N ILE A 11 44.10 -24.87 14.83
CA ILE A 11 43.35 -23.80 14.17
C ILE A 11 42.08 -24.34 13.48
N GLY A 12 42.17 -25.49 12.81
CA GLY A 12 41.02 -26.11 12.15
C GLY A 12 39.96 -26.56 13.16
N GLN A 13 40.40 -27.06 14.32
CA GLN A 13 39.51 -27.42 15.43
C GLN A 13 38.79 -26.21 15.99
N LEU A 14 39.48 -25.07 16.13
CA LEU A 14 38.87 -23.81 16.58
C LEU A 14 37.76 -23.36 15.64
N ILE A 15 38.02 -23.36 14.32
CA ILE A 15 37.03 -22.93 13.31
C ILE A 15 35.79 -23.84 13.34
N ILE A 16 35.98 -25.16 13.36
CA ILE A 16 34.88 -26.12 13.48
C ILE A 16 34.11 -25.90 14.80
N GLY A 17 34.83 -25.68 15.91
CA GLY A 17 34.23 -25.37 17.20
C GLY A 17 33.34 -24.12 17.15
N VAL A 18 33.79 -23.05 16.50
CA VAL A 18 32.99 -21.83 16.31
C VAL A 18 31.75 -22.10 15.44
N ILE A 19 31.88 -22.87 14.36
CA ILE A 19 30.73 -23.26 13.51
C ILE A 19 29.70 -24.07 14.33
N VAL A 20 30.16 -25.01 15.17
CA VAL A 20 29.29 -25.80 16.05
C VAL A 20 28.59 -24.91 17.08
N ILE A 21 29.30 -23.95 17.68
CA ILE A 21 28.70 -23.00 18.63
C ILE A 21 27.60 -22.19 17.94
N ILE A 22 27.87 -21.65 16.75
CA ILE A 22 26.87 -20.89 15.97
C ILE A 22 25.68 -21.79 15.63
N LEU A 23 25.92 -23.04 15.20
CA LEU A 23 24.87 -24.01 14.91
C LEU A 23 23.96 -24.23 16.13
N VAL A 24 24.53 -24.53 17.29
CA VAL A 24 23.77 -24.74 18.52
C VAL A 24 23.00 -23.48 18.91
N LEU A 25 23.63 -22.31 18.86
CA LEU A 25 22.99 -21.03 19.16
C LEU A 25 21.82 -20.75 18.22
N THR A 26 21.97 -21.02 16.91
CA THR A 26 20.91 -20.85 15.93
C THR A 26 19.76 -21.82 16.20
N VAL A 27 20.02 -23.11 16.44
CA VAL A 27 18.98 -24.09 16.74
C VAL A 27 18.19 -23.70 17.99
N VAL A 28 18.88 -23.29 19.07
CA VAL A 28 18.26 -22.82 20.31
C VAL A 28 17.44 -21.55 20.07
N ALA A 29 17.95 -20.61 19.26
CA ALA A 29 17.22 -19.40 18.89
C ALA A 29 15.93 -19.75 18.13
N LEU A 30 15.99 -20.63 17.13
CA LEU A 30 14.82 -21.04 16.35
C LEU A 30 13.72 -21.61 17.26
N PHE A 31 14.09 -22.48 18.21
CA PHE A 31 13.16 -23.06 19.16
C PHE A 31 12.56 -22.01 20.11
N ARG A 32 13.40 -21.14 20.68
CA ARG A 32 12.93 -20.08 21.60
C ARG A 32 12.01 -19.07 20.91
N ILE A 33 12.34 -18.68 19.68
CA ILE A 33 11.51 -17.73 18.91
C ILE A 33 10.14 -18.34 18.62
N LYS A 34 10.10 -19.58 18.10
CA LYS A 34 8.84 -20.27 17.82
C LYS A 34 7.99 -20.45 19.08
N ALA A 35 8.60 -20.92 20.17
CA ALA A 35 7.91 -21.07 21.45
C ALA A 35 7.38 -19.73 21.98
N ARG A 36 8.12 -18.63 21.80
CA ARG A 36 7.68 -17.30 22.23
C ARG A 36 6.46 -16.84 21.43
N TYR A 37 6.48 -16.91 20.10
CA TYR A 37 5.33 -16.48 19.28
C TYR A 37 4.11 -17.37 19.51
N LEU A 38 4.28 -18.70 19.62
CA LEU A 38 3.17 -19.60 19.96
C LEU A 38 2.58 -19.30 21.33
N GLY A 39 3.42 -18.97 22.31
CA GLY A 39 2.96 -18.54 23.64
C GLY A 39 2.14 -17.25 23.59
N LEU A 40 2.51 -16.30 22.73
CA LEU A 40 1.74 -15.06 22.53
C LEU A 40 0.40 -15.32 21.83
N ILE A 41 0.39 -16.18 20.80
CA ILE A 41 -0.84 -16.58 20.10
C ILE A 41 -1.78 -17.31 21.06
N TYR A 42 -1.28 -18.27 21.83
CA TYR A 42 -2.07 -19.02 22.79
C TYR A 42 -2.71 -18.10 23.83
N ASP A 43 -1.95 -17.13 24.33
CA ASP A 43 -2.43 -16.15 25.31
C ASP A 43 -3.58 -15.28 24.75
N ILE A 44 -3.53 -14.92 23.47
CA ILE A 44 -4.64 -14.22 22.78
C ILE A 44 -5.80 -15.16 22.47
N ALA A 45 -5.56 -16.43 22.15
CA ALA A 45 -6.61 -17.37 21.77
C ALA A 45 -7.47 -17.83 22.97
N GLU A 46 -6.93 -17.79 24.19
CA GLU A 46 -7.60 -18.24 25.40
C GLU A 46 -8.85 -17.40 25.71
N HIS A 47 -10.03 -18.04 25.72
CA HIS A 47 -11.34 -17.35 25.79
C HIS A 47 -11.51 -16.44 27.00
N GLU A 48 -11.01 -16.84 28.18
CA GLU A 48 -11.11 -16.04 29.39
C GLU A 48 -10.34 -14.72 29.26
N ASN A 49 -9.14 -14.77 28.67
CA ASN A 49 -8.30 -13.60 28.42
C ASN A 49 -8.93 -12.68 27.36
N ARG A 50 -9.50 -13.26 26.28
CA ARG A 50 -10.20 -12.49 25.22
C ARG A 50 -11.37 -11.68 25.78
N ASN A 51 -12.15 -12.26 26.69
CA ASN A 51 -13.32 -11.58 27.23
C ASN A 51 -12.95 -10.45 28.20
N ASN A 52 -11.91 -10.65 29.01
CA ASN A 52 -11.49 -9.70 30.02
C ASN A 52 -10.52 -8.62 29.47
N ALA A 53 -9.95 -8.85 28.28
CA ALA A 53 -8.89 -8.03 27.70
C ALA A 53 -7.68 -7.87 28.64
N VAL A 54 -7.36 -8.95 29.36
CA VAL A 54 -6.20 -9.07 30.25
C VAL A 54 -5.47 -10.35 29.87
N PHE A 55 -4.19 -10.19 29.56
CA PHE A 55 -3.33 -11.24 29.02
C PHE A 55 -2.16 -11.53 29.96
N LYS A 56 -1.60 -12.74 29.87
CA LYS A 56 -0.43 -13.13 30.68
C LYS A 56 0.83 -12.40 30.21
N ASN A 57 0.94 -12.11 28.92
CA ASN A 57 2.11 -11.43 28.35
C ASN A 57 1.93 -9.91 28.32
N GLU A 58 2.95 -9.19 28.81
CA GLU A 58 2.98 -7.72 28.84
C GLU A 58 2.77 -7.07 27.47
N ILE A 59 3.30 -7.67 26.39
CA ILE A 59 3.10 -7.13 25.04
C ILE A 59 1.63 -7.12 24.63
N ASN A 60 0.88 -8.19 24.92
CA ASN A 60 -0.53 -8.28 24.54
C ASN A 60 -1.34 -7.22 25.30
N ASN A 61 -1.03 -7.01 26.59
CA ASN A 61 -1.64 -5.95 27.38
C ASN A 61 -1.30 -4.55 26.84
N ALA A 62 -0.02 -4.30 26.51
CA ALA A 62 0.40 -3.02 25.97
C ALA A 62 -0.27 -2.70 24.62
N ILE A 63 -0.43 -3.71 23.75
CA ILE A 63 -1.17 -3.60 22.49
C ILE A 63 -2.63 -3.20 22.75
N VAL A 64 -3.29 -3.87 23.71
CA VAL A 64 -4.67 -3.57 24.11
C VAL A 64 -4.82 -2.16 24.69
N ASP A 65 -3.88 -1.73 25.52
CA ASP A 65 -3.93 -0.41 26.16
C ASP A 65 -3.67 0.71 25.15
N ASP A 66 -2.73 0.53 24.23
CA ASP A 66 -2.50 1.45 23.10
C ASP A 66 -3.74 1.52 22.20
N PHE A 67 -4.39 0.39 21.91
CA PHE A 67 -5.62 0.34 21.12
C PHE A 67 -6.79 1.07 21.80
N LYS A 68 -7.04 0.81 23.09
CA LYS A 68 -8.05 1.51 23.89
C LYS A 68 -7.79 3.02 23.91
N SER A 69 -6.53 3.41 24.08
CA SER A 69 -6.12 4.82 24.09
C SER A 69 -6.37 5.48 22.73
N ALA A 70 -6.03 4.81 21.63
CA ALA A 70 -6.28 5.30 20.28
C ALA A 70 -7.77 5.49 19.98
N GLN A 71 -8.61 4.53 20.38
CA GLN A 71 -10.06 4.61 20.17
C GLN A 71 -10.71 5.71 21.03
N SER A 72 -10.21 5.95 22.25
CA SER A 72 -10.73 6.99 23.14
C SER A 72 -10.54 8.41 22.60
N LEU A 73 -9.56 8.62 21.72
CA LEU A 73 -9.26 9.94 21.16
C LEU A 73 -10.28 10.39 20.10
N LYS A 74 -11.20 9.51 19.66
CA LYS A 74 -12.22 9.79 18.61
C LYS A 74 -11.65 10.33 17.28
N ILE A 75 -10.36 10.16 17.01
CA ILE A 75 -9.71 10.63 15.78
C ILE A 75 -9.57 9.46 14.79
N GLN A 76 -10.42 9.44 13.76
CA GLN A 76 -10.35 8.56 12.57
C GLN A 76 -10.23 7.05 12.86
N GLU A 77 -10.24 6.24 11.81
CA GLU A 77 -10.00 4.80 11.90
C GLU A 77 -8.67 4.51 12.61
N VAL A 78 -8.72 3.68 13.65
CA VAL A 78 -7.53 3.28 14.40
C VAL A 78 -6.65 2.42 13.49
N ASN A 79 -5.38 2.80 13.34
CA ASN A 79 -4.42 2.02 12.56
C ASN A 79 -3.88 0.85 13.41
N THR A 80 -4.65 -0.23 13.48
CA THR A 80 -4.34 -1.45 14.23
C THR A 80 -2.96 -2.04 13.87
N PRO A 81 -2.56 -2.17 12.59
CA PRO A 81 -1.23 -2.69 12.22
C PRO A 81 -0.08 -1.90 12.83
N SER A 82 -0.17 -0.56 12.86
CA SER A 82 0.88 0.29 13.41
C SER A 82 1.04 0.14 14.94
N ILE A 83 -0.06 -0.10 15.65
CA ILE A 83 -0.04 -0.35 17.10
C ILE A 83 0.66 -1.68 17.40
N ILE A 84 0.33 -2.73 16.64
CA ILE A 84 0.94 -4.05 16.79
C ILE A 84 2.44 -3.96 16.47
N ASP A 85 2.83 -3.34 15.35
CA ASP A 85 4.23 -3.22 14.95
C ASP A 85 5.06 -2.41 15.95
N LYS A 86 4.52 -1.29 16.47
CA LYS A 86 5.18 -0.51 17.53
C LYS A 86 5.50 -1.39 18.74
N ASN A 87 4.51 -2.13 19.23
CA ASN A 87 4.66 -2.97 20.43
C ASN A 87 5.57 -4.18 20.19
N ILE A 88 5.53 -4.81 19.00
CA ILE A 88 6.49 -5.84 18.62
C ILE A 88 7.92 -5.30 18.66
N ASN A 89 8.16 -4.11 18.10
CA ASN A 89 9.49 -3.51 18.10
C ASN A 89 10.00 -3.16 19.51
N LEU A 90 9.10 -2.71 20.41
CA LEU A 90 9.46 -2.37 21.79
C LEU A 90 9.73 -3.62 22.64
N PHE A 91 8.81 -4.59 22.66
CA PHE A 91 8.87 -5.72 23.60
C PHE A 91 9.60 -6.94 23.04
N LEU A 92 9.63 -7.14 21.71
CA LEU A 92 10.29 -8.28 21.06
C LEU A 92 11.65 -7.92 20.44
N SER A 93 12.25 -6.77 20.76
CA SER A 93 13.55 -6.36 20.21
C SER A 93 14.63 -7.46 20.29
N LYS A 94 14.73 -8.18 21.42
CA LYS A 94 15.66 -9.30 21.59
C LYS A 94 15.33 -10.51 20.69
N THR A 95 14.05 -10.82 20.54
CA THR A 95 13.55 -11.90 19.68
C THR A 95 13.79 -11.58 18.21
N LEU A 96 13.55 -10.34 17.80
CA LEU A 96 13.83 -9.84 16.44
C LEU A 96 15.32 -9.88 16.13
N LEU A 97 16.19 -9.54 17.08
CA LEU A 97 17.63 -9.69 16.92
C LEU A 97 18.00 -11.17 16.72
N ALA A 98 17.46 -12.07 17.55
CA ALA A 98 17.70 -13.50 17.43
C ALA A 98 17.20 -14.07 16.10
N GLU A 99 16.07 -13.57 15.59
CA GLU A 99 15.53 -13.94 14.28
C GLU A 99 16.47 -13.51 13.15
N ARG A 100 16.92 -12.24 13.15
CA ARG A 100 17.90 -11.73 12.19
C ARG A 100 19.21 -12.50 12.27
N PHE A 101 19.68 -12.84 13.46
CA PHE A 101 20.87 -13.68 13.65
C PHE A 101 20.68 -15.06 13.03
N ALA A 102 19.58 -15.74 13.30
CA ALA A 102 19.29 -17.06 12.75
C ALA A 102 19.23 -17.04 11.21
N GLN A 103 18.62 -16.01 10.61
CA GLN A 103 18.58 -15.83 9.15
C GLN A 103 19.97 -15.61 8.54
N ARG A 104 20.88 -14.93 9.25
CA ARG A 104 22.25 -14.65 8.77
C ARG A 104 23.26 -15.75 9.14
N ALA A 105 22.92 -16.63 10.07
CA ALA A 105 23.81 -17.69 10.57
C ALA A 105 24.26 -18.65 9.46
N SER A 106 23.35 -19.02 8.54
CA SER A 106 23.68 -19.86 7.38
C SER A 106 24.80 -19.24 6.52
N ALA A 107 24.70 -17.95 6.20
CA ALA A 107 25.73 -17.23 5.45
C ALA A 107 27.04 -17.12 6.24
N LEU A 108 26.96 -16.88 7.55
CA LEU A 108 28.12 -16.79 8.43
C LEU A 108 28.90 -18.12 8.49
N MET A 109 28.20 -19.27 8.53
CA MET A 109 28.84 -20.60 8.52
C MET A 109 29.58 -20.89 7.22
N ILE A 110 29.03 -20.45 6.07
CA ILE A 110 29.70 -20.58 4.77
C ILE A 110 30.99 -19.76 4.78
N VAL A 111 30.92 -18.49 5.22
CA VAL A 111 32.08 -17.61 5.30
C VAL A 111 33.14 -18.18 6.25
N LEU A 112 32.75 -18.74 7.40
CA LEU A 112 33.67 -19.39 8.33
C LEU A 112 34.34 -20.64 7.72
N GLY A 113 33.61 -21.44 6.96
CA GLY A 113 34.19 -22.58 6.22
C GLY A 113 35.20 -22.14 5.15
N LEU A 114 34.91 -21.04 4.45
CA LEU A 114 35.81 -20.43 3.47
C LEU A 114 37.06 -19.82 4.14
N VAL A 115 36.92 -19.18 5.30
CA VAL A 115 38.04 -18.72 6.13
C VAL A 115 38.94 -19.91 6.51
N GLY A 116 38.36 -21.03 6.93
CA GLY A 116 39.11 -22.26 7.21
C GLY A 116 39.87 -22.80 6.00
N THR A 117 39.30 -22.64 4.81
CA THR A 117 39.96 -23.02 3.55
C THR A 117 41.19 -22.16 3.29
N PHE A 118 41.06 -20.85 3.42
CA PHE A 118 42.20 -19.94 3.25
C PHE A 118 43.31 -20.23 4.25
N PHE A 119 42.97 -20.41 5.53
CA PHE A 119 43.96 -20.74 6.56
C PHE A 119 44.68 -22.07 6.27
N GLY A 120 43.95 -23.13 5.92
CA GLY A 120 44.56 -24.43 5.63
C GLY A 120 45.47 -24.38 4.41
N LEU A 121 45.07 -23.67 3.34
CA LEU A 121 45.92 -23.48 2.16
C LEU A 121 47.17 -22.63 2.46
N THR A 122 47.05 -21.56 3.25
CA THR A 122 48.19 -20.75 3.66
C THR A 122 49.21 -21.57 4.45
N LEU A 123 48.75 -22.45 5.35
CA LEU A 123 49.63 -23.38 6.08
C LEU A 123 50.34 -24.35 5.14
N SER A 124 49.61 -24.99 4.21
CA SER A 124 50.20 -25.88 3.20
C SER A 124 51.26 -25.18 2.36
N ILE A 125 51.00 -23.96 1.89
CA ILE A 125 51.94 -23.18 1.09
C ILE A 125 53.18 -22.81 1.91
N SER A 126 53.00 -22.40 3.17
CA SER A 126 54.12 -22.07 4.06
C SER A 126 55.05 -23.26 4.28
N GLU A 127 54.49 -24.45 4.47
CA GLU A 127 55.27 -25.68 4.64
C GLU A 127 56.01 -26.04 3.34
N LEU A 128 55.36 -25.97 2.18
CA LEU A 128 56.01 -26.20 0.88
C LEU A 128 57.16 -25.22 0.63
N VAL A 129 56.98 -23.93 0.93
CA VAL A 129 58.05 -22.93 0.79
C VAL A 129 59.21 -23.25 1.73
N SER A 130 58.93 -23.64 2.98
CA SER A 130 59.98 -24.01 3.95
C SER A 130 60.79 -25.21 3.48
N LEU A 131 60.16 -26.22 2.86
CA LEU A 131 60.85 -27.37 2.29
C LEU A 131 61.76 -26.95 1.14
N LEU A 132 61.25 -26.14 0.21
CA LEU A 132 62.01 -25.66 -0.95
C LEU A 132 63.23 -24.83 -0.54
N SER A 133 63.09 -23.95 0.47
CA SER A 133 64.20 -23.16 1.01
C SER A 133 65.27 -24.02 1.70
N ASN A 134 64.87 -25.07 2.42
CA ASN A 134 65.78 -25.96 3.12
C ASN A 134 66.47 -26.98 2.20
N THR A 135 65.88 -27.29 1.04
CA THR A 135 66.50 -28.18 0.04
C THR A 135 67.64 -27.54 -0.77
N SER A 136 67.89 -26.23 -0.62
CA SER A 136 68.95 -25.52 -1.35
C SER A 136 70.38 -25.87 -0.90
N GLU A 137 70.57 -26.40 0.32
CA GLU A 137 71.92 -26.55 0.94
C GLU A 137 72.40 -28.00 1.13
N ALA A 138 71.56 -29.02 0.95
CA ALA A 138 71.99 -30.43 1.07
C ALA A 138 71.37 -31.30 -0.03
N ILE A 139 72.11 -31.44 -1.13
CA ILE A 139 71.80 -32.34 -2.23
C ILE A 139 72.08 -33.79 -1.76
N ILE A 140 71.04 -34.61 -1.78
CA ILE A 140 71.02 -36.08 -1.64
C ILE A 140 71.07 -36.59 -0.19
N GLY A 141 69.92 -36.97 0.37
CA GLY A 141 69.92 -37.91 1.49
C GLY A 141 68.58 -38.15 2.16
N ASP A 142 67.83 -37.10 2.48
CA ASP A 142 66.74 -37.26 3.43
C ASP A 142 65.36 -37.28 2.74
N VAL A 143 65.07 -38.38 2.07
CA VAL A 143 63.73 -38.69 1.54
C VAL A 143 62.67 -38.57 2.65
N ASN A 144 63.04 -38.81 3.92
CA ASN A 144 62.14 -38.66 5.06
C ASN A 144 61.77 -37.19 5.31
N MET A 145 62.67 -36.23 5.07
CA MET A 145 62.39 -34.79 5.20
C MET A 145 61.42 -34.32 4.12
N ILE A 146 61.63 -34.75 2.87
CA ILE A 146 60.75 -34.39 1.74
C ILE A 146 59.36 -35.02 1.92
N THR A 147 59.30 -36.30 2.27
CA THR A 147 58.02 -37.00 2.49
C THR A 147 57.26 -36.45 3.70
N GLY A 148 57.96 -36.11 4.80
CA GLY A 148 57.35 -35.50 5.98
C GLY A 148 56.73 -34.13 5.69
N GLY A 149 57.42 -33.27 4.94
CA GLY A 149 56.88 -31.98 4.57
C GLY A 149 55.75 -32.03 3.53
N LEU A 150 55.81 -32.98 2.59
CA LEU A 150 54.71 -33.23 1.66
C LEU A 150 53.46 -33.72 2.41
N LEU A 151 53.64 -34.63 3.38
CA LEU A 151 52.56 -35.10 4.26
C LEU A 151 51.97 -33.95 5.09
N SER A 152 52.80 -33.06 5.62
CA SER A 152 52.33 -31.88 6.35
C SER A 152 51.49 -30.97 5.45
N SER A 153 51.98 -30.69 4.23
CA SER A 153 51.25 -29.85 3.27
C SER A 153 49.91 -30.48 2.89
N ILE A 154 49.86 -31.80 2.70
CA ILE A 154 48.62 -32.55 2.44
C ILE A 154 47.67 -32.45 3.64
N ASN A 155 48.19 -32.52 4.87
CA ASN A 155 47.37 -32.34 6.07
C ASN A 155 46.77 -30.93 6.16
N GLY A 156 47.52 -29.87 5.83
CA GLY A 156 46.98 -28.50 5.76
C GLY A 156 45.84 -28.35 4.75
N MET A 157 45.96 -29.01 3.60
CA MET A 157 44.93 -29.01 2.55
C MET A 157 43.70 -29.83 2.98
N SER A 158 43.91 -30.97 3.63
CA SER A 158 42.84 -31.79 4.22
C SER A 158 42.06 -31.00 5.27
N VAL A 159 42.75 -30.21 6.10
CA VAL A 159 42.12 -29.31 7.08
C VAL A 159 41.22 -28.28 6.40
N ALA A 160 41.72 -27.60 5.37
CA ALA A 160 40.93 -26.66 4.56
C ALA A 160 39.65 -27.31 4.01
N PHE A 161 39.77 -28.49 3.39
CA PHE A 161 38.64 -29.19 2.80
C PHE A 161 37.56 -29.57 3.81
N VAL A 162 37.96 -30.13 4.97
CA VAL A 162 37.03 -30.54 6.03
C VAL A 162 36.30 -29.35 6.63
N THR A 163 37.00 -28.24 6.89
CA THR A 163 36.37 -27.02 7.44
C THR A 163 35.31 -26.44 6.49
N SER A 164 35.58 -26.46 5.18
CA SER A 164 34.64 -25.98 4.16
C SER A 164 33.41 -26.87 4.04
N LEU A 165 33.62 -28.19 3.92
CA LEU A 165 32.55 -29.16 3.86
C LEU A 165 31.64 -29.06 5.09
N PHE A 166 32.23 -28.94 6.28
CA PHE A 166 31.49 -28.78 7.52
C PHE A 166 30.67 -27.48 7.54
N GLY A 167 31.24 -26.35 7.14
CA GLY A 167 30.53 -25.06 7.07
C GLY A 167 29.34 -25.08 6.11
N ILE A 168 29.50 -25.70 4.94
CA ILE A 168 28.43 -25.86 3.95
C ILE A 168 27.34 -26.81 4.47
N THR A 169 27.71 -27.98 5.00
CA THR A 169 26.74 -28.94 5.57
C THR A 169 25.97 -28.32 6.74
N ALA A 170 26.64 -27.61 7.64
CA ALA A 170 26.00 -26.91 8.75
C ALA A 170 25.03 -25.83 8.25
N SER A 171 25.42 -25.06 7.23
CA SER A 171 24.56 -24.06 6.59
C SER A 171 23.29 -24.66 5.96
N ILE A 172 23.42 -25.80 5.27
CA ILE A 172 22.28 -26.53 4.69
C ILE A 172 21.33 -27.00 5.80
N LEU A 173 21.87 -27.56 6.89
CA LEU A 173 21.07 -27.96 8.04
C LEU A 173 20.32 -26.77 8.64
N VAL A 174 20.98 -25.66 8.90
CA VAL A 174 20.32 -24.45 9.43
C VAL A 174 19.20 -23.95 8.52
N ASN A 175 19.42 -23.93 7.20
CA ASN A 175 18.38 -23.49 6.27
C ASN A 175 17.17 -24.44 6.30
N LEU A 176 17.40 -25.75 6.30
CA LEU A 176 16.32 -26.73 6.39
C LEU A 176 15.54 -26.58 7.71
N LEU A 177 16.25 -26.41 8.83
CA LEU A 177 15.59 -26.13 10.11
C LEU A 177 14.81 -24.81 10.07
N THR A 178 15.34 -23.76 9.47
CA THR A 178 14.64 -22.46 9.38
C THR A 178 13.31 -22.59 8.63
N ILE A 179 13.29 -23.37 7.54
CA ILE A 179 12.08 -23.68 6.77
C ILE A 179 11.10 -24.48 7.63
N ILE A 180 11.53 -25.58 8.27
CA ILE A 180 10.66 -26.44 9.10
C ILE A 180 10.07 -25.67 10.28
N PHE A 181 10.84 -24.77 10.88
CA PHE A 181 10.37 -23.99 12.02
C PHE A 181 9.35 -22.92 11.61
N GLY A 182 9.40 -22.39 10.38
CA GLY A 182 8.39 -21.47 9.85
C GLY A 182 8.23 -20.20 10.69
N ILE A 183 9.34 -19.59 11.12
CA ILE A 183 9.32 -18.46 12.06
C ILE A 183 8.56 -17.26 11.50
N HIS A 184 8.80 -16.94 10.22
CA HIS A 184 8.14 -15.84 9.56
C HIS A 184 6.62 -16.06 9.54
N GLU A 185 6.16 -17.25 9.13
CA GLU A 185 4.74 -17.63 9.14
C GLU A 185 4.14 -17.57 10.54
N THR A 186 4.88 -17.98 11.57
CA THR A 186 4.42 -17.93 12.96
C THR A 186 4.27 -16.48 13.45
N ARG A 187 5.19 -15.58 13.07
CA ARG A 187 5.11 -14.15 13.38
C ARG A 187 3.91 -13.50 12.69
N GLU A 188 3.73 -13.75 11.40
CA GLU A 188 2.58 -13.22 10.66
C GLU A 188 1.26 -13.75 11.21
N SER A 189 1.21 -15.02 11.61
CA SER A 189 0.06 -15.60 12.29
C SER A 189 -0.24 -14.91 13.63
N TYR A 190 0.80 -14.55 14.41
CA TYR A 190 0.60 -13.78 15.64
C TYR A 190 0.01 -12.39 15.37
N ILE A 191 0.52 -11.69 14.37
CA ILE A 191 0.01 -10.36 13.98
C ILE A 191 -1.46 -10.48 13.55
N ALA A 192 -1.77 -11.44 12.69
CA ALA A 192 -3.14 -11.65 12.21
C ALA A 192 -4.12 -11.98 13.35
N VAL A 193 -3.72 -12.83 14.31
CA VAL A 193 -4.57 -13.17 15.48
C VAL A 193 -4.74 -11.97 16.41
N ALA A 194 -3.69 -11.17 16.60
CA ALA A 194 -3.77 -9.95 17.39
C ALA A 194 -4.69 -8.91 16.73
N GLU A 195 -4.57 -8.71 15.42
CA GLU A 195 -5.41 -7.80 14.64
C GLU A 195 -6.87 -8.24 14.64
N GLU A 196 -7.15 -9.52 14.37
CA GLU A 196 -8.49 -10.11 14.46
C GLU A 196 -9.12 -9.86 15.84
N TYR A 197 -8.36 -10.05 16.92
CA TYR A 197 -8.86 -9.81 18.27
C TYR A 197 -9.15 -8.32 18.53
N LEU A 198 -8.25 -7.42 18.12
CA LEU A 198 -8.44 -5.99 18.33
C LEU A 198 -9.64 -5.45 17.56
N ASP A 199 -9.78 -5.81 16.29
CA ASP A 199 -10.83 -5.24 15.44
C ASP A 199 -12.19 -5.91 15.70
N ASN A 200 -12.24 -7.24 15.75
CA ASN A 200 -13.51 -7.98 15.82
C ASN A 200 -14.02 -8.22 17.24
N VAL A 201 -13.17 -8.22 18.26
CA VAL A 201 -13.60 -8.48 19.65
C VAL A 201 -13.56 -7.19 20.46
N LEU A 202 -12.38 -6.58 20.57
CA LEU A 202 -12.20 -5.42 21.42
C LEU A 202 -12.83 -4.16 20.80
N GLY A 203 -12.67 -3.95 19.50
CA GLY A 203 -13.21 -2.82 18.75
C GLY A 203 -14.73 -2.78 18.81
N LEU A 204 -15.40 -3.91 18.53
CA LEU A 204 -16.85 -4.05 18.66
C LEU A 204 -17.32 -3.84 20.11
N LYS A 205 -16.62 -4.41 21.10
CA LYS A 205 -16.98 -4.26 22.52
C LYS A 205 -16.88 -2.82 23.01
N ILE A 206 -15.86 -2.07 22.58
CA ILE A 206 -15.70 -0.66 22.95
C ILE A 206 -16.72 0.20 22.20
N GLN A 207 -17.06 -0.12 20.95
CA GLN A 207 -18.14 0.55 20.23
C GLN A 207 -19.50 0.33 20.91
N ASP A 208 -19.77 -0.88 21.40
CA ASP A 208 -20.97 -1.20 22.18
C ASP A 208 -21.03 -0.39 23.50
N LEU A 209 -19.90 -0.32 24.23
CA LEU A 209 -19.78 0.42 25.49
C LEU A 209 -19.82 1.94 25.35
N THR A 210 -19.28 2.49 24.26
CA THR A 210 -19.30 3.95 23.99
C THR A 210 -20.64 4.45 23.46
N HIS A 211 -21.56 3.53 23.13
CA HIS A 211 -22.92 3.81 22.66
C HIS A 211 -24.01 3.37 23.64
N THR A 212 -23.65 2.97 24.87
CA THR A 212 -24.63 2.81 25.95
C THR A 212 -24.95 4.19 26.53
N ASP A 213 -25.85 4.90 25.84
CA ASP A 213 -26.44 6.14 26.32
C ASP A 213 -27.19 5.90 27.65
N GLU A 214 -27.26 6.93 28.49
CA GLU A 214 -27.95 6.98 29.79
C GLU A 214 -29.46 6.63 29.72
N ASN A 215 -29.97 6.40 28.50
CA ASN A 215 -31.36 6.06 28.18
C ASN A 215 -31.62 4.57 27.91
N GLY A 216 -30.61 3.69 27.97
CA GLY A 216 -30.82 2.22 27.89
C GLY A 216 -31.25 1.68 26.51
N LYS A 217 -31.03 2.44 25.44
CA LYS A 217 -31.29 2.02 24.05
C LYS A 217 -30.11 1.23 23.48
N THR A 218 -30.40 0.21 22.68
CA THR A 218 -29.37 -0.64 22.06
C THR A 218 -28.63 0.10 20.92
N PRO A 219 -27.39 -0.28 20.56
CA PRO A 219 -26.65 0.35 19.46
C PRO A 219 -27.39 0.29 18.11
N LEU A 220 -28.19 -0.77 17.91
CA LEU A 220 -29.05 -0.92 16.74
C LEU A 220 -30.13 0.17 16.69
N GLU A 221 -30.74 0.48 17.83
CA GLU A 221 -31.83 1.44 17.96
C GLU A 221 -31.33 2.88 17.74
N ASN A 222 -30.14 3.21 18.25
CA ASN A 222 -29.47 4.49 17.98
C ASN A 222 -29.01 4.61 16.52
N ALA A 223 -28.56 3.52 15.89
CA ALA A 223 -28.25 3.51 14.45
C ALA A 223 -29.50 3.75 13.60
N PHE A 224 -30.66 3.17 13.97
CA PHE A 224 -31.94 3.44 13.31
C PHE A 224 -32.42 4.89 13.52
N GLU A 225 -32.23 5.45 14.72
CA GLU A 225 -32.59 6.83 15.03
C GLU A 225 -31.70 7.83 14.27
N ALA A 226 -30.38 7.60 14.24
CA ALA A 226 -29.43 8.40 13.45
C ALA A 226 -29.69 8.30 11.94
N LEU A 227 -30.02 7.11 11.43
CA LEU A 227 -30.47 6.94 10.05
C LEU A 227 -31.78 7.68 9.78
N GLY A 228 -32.72 7.66 10.73
CA GLY A 228 -33.98 8.39 10.64
C GLY A 228 -33.77 9.90 10.59
N GLU A 229 -32.91 10.43 11.46
CA GLU A 229 -32.56 11.86 11.50
C GLU A 229 -31.82 12.28 10.22
N GLN A 230 -30.86 11.47 9.77
CA GLN A 230 -30.10 11.75 8.55
C GLN A 230 -30.96 11.65 7.27
N LEU A 231 -31.92 10.72 7.22
CA LEU A 231 -32.92 10.66 6.15
C LEU A 231 -33.84 11.87 6.19
N THR A 232 -34.31 12.28 7.37
CA THR A 232 -35.16 13.47 7.53
C THR A 232 -34.43 14.73 7.08
N LYS A 233 -33.18 14.90 7.48
CA LYS A 233 -32.34 16.03 7.07
C LYS A 233 -32.05 16.02 5.57
N SER A 234 -31.77 14.84 5.00
CA SER A 234 -31.55 14.71 3.55
C SER A 234 -32.83 14.98 2.75
N LEU A 235 -33.99 14.57 3.24
CA LEU A 235 -35.29 14.89 2.64
C LEU A 235 -35.61 16.39 2.74
N ASP A 236 -35.27 17.03 3.86
CA ASP A 236 -35.42 18.48 4.03
C ASP A 236 -34.49 19.25 3.08
N ASP A 237 -33.21 18.88 2.97
CA ASP A 237 -32.26 19.48 2.02
C ASP A 237 -32.73 19.31 0.56
N VAL A 238 -33.18 18.11 0.19
CA VAL A 238 -33.73 17.85 -1.15
C VAL A 238 -35.00 18.66 -1.40
N SER A 239 -35.89 18.75 -0.40
CA SER A 239 -37.12 19.54 -0.48
C SER A 239 -36.84 21.03 -0.66
N GLN A 240 -35.93 21.59 0.14
CA GLN A 240 -35.52 23.00 0.04
C GLN A 240 -34.83 23.29 -1.27
N GLN A 241 -33.93 22.41 -1.73
CA GLN A 241 -33.26 22.54 -3.02
C GLN A 241 -34.24 22.45 -4.18
N MET A 242 -35.23 21.55 -4.10
CA MET A 242 -36.30 21.43 -5.10
C MET A 242 -37.18 22.68 -5.13
N SER A 243 -37.56 23.20 -3.96
CA SER A 243 -38.33 24.44 -3.83
C SER A 243 -37.58 25.62 -4.45
N TYR A 244 -36.30 25.78 -4.13
CA TYR A 244 -35.46 26.82 -4.72
C TYR A 244 -35.39 26.71 -6.25
N ARG A 245 -35.17 25.49 -6.78
CA ARG A 245 -35.13 25.25 -8.23
C ARG A 245 -36.47 25.53 -8.91
N LEU A 246 -37.60 25.18 -8.28
CA LEU A 246 -38.94 25.48 -8.78
C LEU A 246 -39.21 26.99 -8.80
N THR A 247 -38.80 27.73 -7.76
CA THR A 247 -38.92 29.19 -7.73
C THR A 247 -38.08 29.84 -8.85
N VAL A 248 -36.83 29.41 -9.05
CA VAL A 248 -35.97 29.91 -10.13
C VAL A 248 -36.57 29.58 -11.50
N ALA A 249 -37.06 28.35 -11.70
CA ALA A 249 -37.71 27.94 -12.94
C ALA A 249 -38.97 28.77 -13.22
N SER A 250 -39.80 29.03 -12.21
CA SER A 250 -40.98 29.89 -12.33
C SER A 250 -40.62 31.34 -12.64
N SER A 251 -39.53 31.86 -12.07
CA SER A 251 -39.04 33.20 -12.40
C SER A 251 -38.60 33.29 -13.86
N ASN A 252 -37.79 32.33 -14.32
CA ASN A 252 -37.35 32.28 -15.72
C ASN A 252 -38.53 32.14 -16.69
N MET A 253 -39.59 31.43 -16.28
CA MET A 253 -40.81 31.30 -17.07
C MET A 253 -41.57 32.62 -17.16
N LYS A 254 -41.62 33.41 -16.07
CA LYS A 254 -42.17 34.76 -16.09
C LYS A 254 -41.38 35.68 -17.03
N ASP A 255 -40.05 35.66 -16.97
CA ASP A 255 -39.19 36.46 -17.84
C ASP A 255 -39.35 36.07 -19.32
N THR A 256 -39.52 34.77 -19.58
CA THR A 256 -39.81 34.26 -20.92
C THR A 256 -41.18 34.73 -21.41
N ALA A 257 -42.21 34.69 -20.56
CA ALA A 257 -43.55 35.16 -20.90
C ALA A 257 -43.56 36.67 -21.23
N GLU A 258 -42.85 37.48 -20.44
CA GLU A 258 -42.70 38.93 -20.68
C GLU A 258 -41.96 39.20 -22.01
N THR A 259 -40.94 38.40 -22.31
CA THR A 259 -40.22 38.49 -23.59
C THR A 259 -41.14 38.15 -24.77
N ILE A 260 -41.96 37.09 -24.65
CA ILE A 260 -42.94 36.71 -25.67
C ILE A 260 -43.98 37.82 -25.87
N GLU A 261 -44.50 38.41 -24.80
CA GLU A 261 -45.46 39.51 -24.87
C GLU A 261 -44.87 40.72 -25.63
N LYS A 262 -43.63 41.09 -25.31
CA LYS A 262 -42.91 42.16 -26.00
C LYS A 262 -42.68 41.85 -27.48
N SER A 263 -42.32 40.61 -27.82
CA SER A 263 -42.18 40.16 -29.20
C SER A 263 -43.51 40.22 -29.95
N LEU A 264 -44.61 39.82 -29.33
CA LEU A 264 -45.94 39.87 -29.92
C LEU A 264 -46.39 41.31 -30.18
N SER A 265 -46.15 42.23 -29.24
CA SER A 265 -46.41 43.66 -29.43
C SER A 265 -45.60 44.27 -30.58
N THR A 266 -44.31 43.93 -30.67
CA THR A 266 -43.44 44.38 -31.77
C THR A 266 -43.90 43.81 -33.12
N PHE A 267 -44.34 42.55 -33.12
CA PHE A 267 -44.88 41.90 -34.30
C PHE A 267 -46.18 42.57 -34.77
N ASP A 268 -47.11 42.86 -33.86
CA ASP A 268 -48.36 43.59 -34.18
C ASP A 268 -48.06 44.96 -34.80
N GLN A 269 -47.14 45.73 -34.20
CA GLN A 269 -46.70 47.02 -34.74
C GLN A 269 -46.10 46.89 -36.15
N SER A 270 -45.32 45.82 -36.39
CA SER A 270 -44.75 45.52 -37.70
C SER A 270 -45.85 45.19 -38.73
N ILE A 271 -46.88 44.45 -38.34
CA ILE A 271 -48.04 44.13 -39.19
C ILE A 271 -48.84 45.40 -39.53
N GLN A 272 -49.08 46.27 -38.55
CA GLN A 272 -49.76 47.55 -38.80
C GLN A 272 -48.97 48.43 -39.78
N THR A 273 -47.65 48.52 -39.57
CA THR A 273 -46.75 49.28 -40.47
C THR A 273 -46.75 48.69 -41.88
N PHE A 274 -46.69 47.36 -42.01
CA PHE A 274 -46.76 46.67 -43.29
C PHE A 274 -48.11 46.89 -44.00
N SER A 275 -49.22 46.83 -43.26
CA SER A 275 -50.55 47.10 -43.78
C SER A 275 -50.66 48.53 -44.30
N GLN A 276 -50.14 49.51 -43.55
CA GLN A 276 -50.12 50.91 -43.97
C GLN A 276 -49.27 51.09 -45.25
N ASN A 277 -48.05 50.55 -45.27
CA ASN A 277 -47.18 50.61 -46.46
C ASN A 277 -47.85 49.96 -47.69
N THR A 278 -48.57 48.85 -47.50
CA THR A 278 -49.31 48.19 -48.58
C THR A 278 -50.43 49.07 -49.13
N ARG A 279 -51.14 49.78 -48.24
CA ARG A 279 -52.18 50.75 -48.62
C ARG A 279 -51.59 51.94 -49.37
N ASP A 280 -50.51 52.51 -48.87
CA ASP A 280 -49.81 53.63 -49.49
C ASP A 280 -49.28 53.23 -50.89
N PHE A 281 -48.78 52.01 -51.04
CA PHE A 281 -48.36 51.47 -52.34
C PHE A 281 -49.53 51.29 -53.31
N ALA A 282 -50.69 50.84 -52.82
CA ALA A 282 -51.90 50.74 -53.65
C ALA A 282 -52.38 52.12 -54.13
N GLU A 283 -52.33 53.14 -53.27
CA GLU A 283 -52.65 54.53 -53.61
C GLU A 283 -51.64 55.12 -54.60
N PHE A 284 -50.35 54.92 -54.37
CA PHE A 284 -49.29 55.29 -55.31
C PHE A 284 -49.50 54.65 -56.69
N ASN A 285 -49.82 53.35 -56.75
CA ASN A 285 -50.13 52.66 -58.00
C ASN A 285 -51.37 53.24 -58.70
N HIS A 286 -52.40 53.63 -57.94
CA HIS A 286 -53.56 54.31 -58.49
C HIS A 286 -53.19 55.68 -59.08
N HIS A 287 -52.41 56.50 -58.36
CA HIS A 287 -51.91 57.78 -58.87
C HIS A 287 -51.02 57.63 -60.12
N LEU A 288 -50.14 56.62 -60.15
CA LEU A 288 -49.35 56.30 -61.33
C LEU A 288 -50.25 55.99 -62.53
N LYS A 289 -51.28 55.14 -62.35
CA LYS A 289 -52.24 54.83 -63.41
C LYS A 289 -52.95 56.08 -63.92
N THR A 290 -53.44 56.94 -63.01
CA THR A 290 -54.09 58.20 -63.40
C THR A 290 -53.14 59.15 -64.12
N ASN A 291 -51.89 59.28 -63.67
CA ASN A 291 -50.89 60.12 -64.32
C ASN A 291 -50.50 59.59 -65.71
N ILE A 292 -50.35 58.28 -65.87
CA ILE A 292 -50.12 57.65 -67.18
C ILE A 292 -51.30 57.92 -68.13
N GLN A 293 -52.53 57.81 -67.65
CA GLN A 293 -53.73 58.14 -68.45
C GLN A 293 -53.74 59.61 -68.88
N ARG A 294 -53.49 60.56 -67.96
CA ARG A 294 -53.41 61.99 -68.27
C ARG A 294 -52.28 62.30 -69.25
N MET A 295 -51.13 61.66 -69.08
CA MET A 295 -49.99 61.81 -69.97
C MET A 295 -50.31 61.26 -71.37
N SER A 296 -51.01 60.12 -71.45
CA SER A 296 -51.50 59.57 -72.72
C SER A 296 -52.43 60.54 -73.45
N VAL A 297 -53.39 61.16 -72.74
CA VAL A 297 -54.30 62.17 -73.32
C VAL A 297 -53.52 63.41 -73.77
N ALA A 298 -52.60 63.93 -72.95
CA ALA A 298 -51.78 65.09 -73.33
C ALA A 298 -50.87 64.80 -74.54
N PHE A 299 -50.36 63.57 -74.68
CA PHE A 299 -49.61 63.15 -75.88
C PHE A 299 -50.50 63.05 -77.11
N GLU A 300 -51.76 62.62 -76.96
CA GLU A 300 -52.76 62.61 -78.03
C GLU A 300 -53.09 64.04 -78.49
N ASP A 301 -53.40 64.95 -77.55
CA ASP A 301 -53.63 66.37 -77.82
C ASP A 301 -52.43 67.05 -78.49
N LEU A 302 -51.20 66.78 -78.03
CA LEU A 302 -49.97 67.28 -78.65
C LEU A 302 -49.81 66.76 -80.09
N THR A 303 -50.09 65.47 -80.30
CA THR A 303 -50.00 64.83 -81.62
C THR A 303 -51.01 65.45 -82.58
N ASP A 304 -52.23 65.72 -82.13
CA ASP A 304 -53.27 66.35 -82.95
C ASP A 304 -52.99 67.82 -83.21
N GLY A 305 -52.50 68.59 -82.22
CA GLY A 305 -52.04 69.97 -82.42
C GLY A 305 -50.88 70.07 -83.42
N ILE A 306 -49.94 69.11 -83.42
CA ILE A 306 -48.88 69.03 -84.44
C ILE A 306 -49.46 68.70 -85.83
N LYS A 307 -50.50 67.85 -85.93
CA LYS A 307 -51.17 67.58 -87.21
C LYS A 307 -51.93 68.80 -87.73
N GLU A 308 -52.60 69.55 -86.86
CA GLU A 308 -53.32 70.78 -87.22
C GLU A 308 -52.37 71.87 -87.72
N ASN A 309 -51.22 72.08 -87.08
CA ASN A 309 -50.22 73.07 -87.50
C ASN A 309 -49.47 72.70 -88.79
N ARG A 310 -49.72 71.50 -89.35
CA ARG A 310 -49.08 71.01 -90.58
C ARG A 310 -49.97 71.13 -91.82
N LYS A 311 -51.21 71.61 -91.68
CA LYS A 311 -52.12 71.96 -92.79
C LYS A 311 -52.10 73.46 -93.04
#